data_AF-A0A135L660-F1
#
_entry.id   AF-A0A135L660-F1
#
_cell.length_a   1.000
_cell.length_b   1.000
_cell.length_c   1.000
_cell.angle_alpha   90.00
_cell.angle_beta   90.00
_cell.angle_gamma   90.00
#
_symmetry.space_group_name_H-M   'P 1'
#
loop_
_entity.id
_entity.type
_entity.pdbx_description
1 polymer ?
#
loop_
_entity_poly.entity_id
_entity_poly.type
_entity_poly.pdbx_seq_one_letter_code
_entity_poly.pdbx_strand_id
1 'polypeptide(L)'
;MGHIHDHEDEHNHHHEHNDDDHYYDDTVLQDNQVIFLNHYIEMLQICDEGIEYLSIRIKKESYLDVTIFSNCIDAFKSIQEANFLSWNIMKKIDREVHDSIRSFEDFLPIFEQVLTYQEEGNYQLLADTLKEQLFPHYLDWSKKVQEAFKPYLQH
;
A
#
# COMPACT_ATOMS: atom_id res chain seq x y z
N MET A 1 -52.83 -37.92 43.70
CA MET A 1 -54.03 -37.22 43.16
C MET A 1 -53.66 -35.75 43.02
N GLY A 2 -53.43 -35.18 41.83
CA GLY A 2 -53.53 -35.76 40.48
C GLY A 2 -54.65 -35.15 39.63
N HIS A 3 -54.50 -33.88 39.25
CA HIS A 3 -55.28 -33.05 38.31
C HIS A 3 -54.36 -31.85 37.95
N ILE A 4 -54.41 -31.08 36.84
CA ILE A 4 -55.05 -31.07 35.49
C ILE A 4 -54.27 -29.93 34.75
N HIS A 5 -53.93 -29.90 33.46
CA HIS A 5 -54.16 -30.75 32.27
C HIS A 5 -52.96 -30.60 31.30
N ASP A 6 -52.93 -31.35 30.19
CA ASP A 6 -52.12 -31.04 29.00
C ASP A 6 -52.91 -30.12 28.04
N HIS A 7 -52.23 -29.22 27.32
CA HIS A 7 -52.43 -29.08 25.87
C HIS A 7 -51.31 -28.25 25.20
N GLU A 8 -51.00 -28.73 24.01
CA GLU A 8 -49.94 -28.40 23.06
C GLU A 8 -49.94 -26.97 22.46
N ASP A 9 -48.72 -26.61 22.02
CA ASP A 9 -48.38 -25.96 20.73
C ASP A 9 -48.45 -24.44 20.46
N GLU A 10 -47.39 -24.03 19.75
CA GLU A 10 -47.23 -22.96 18.75
C GLU A 10 -47.73 -21.53 19.12
N HIS A 11 -46.87 -20.50 19.17
CA HIS A 11 -46.04 -20.09 18.03
C HIS A 11 -44.79 -19.28 18.42
N ASN A 12 -43.73 -19.54 17.67
CA ASN A 12 -42.49 -18.78 17.65
C ASN A 12 -42.66 -17.48 16.85
N HIS A 13 -42.43 -16.32 17.46
CA HIS A 13 -42.30 -15.04 16.76
C HIS A 13 -41.03 -14.32 17.19
N HIS A 14 -39.91 -14.73 16.57
CA HIS A 14 -38.80 -13.80 16.34
C HIS A 14 -39.35 -12.59 15.58
N HIS A 15 -39.16 -11.39 16.14
CA HIS A 15 -39.20 -10.17 15.35
C HIS A 15 -37.87 -10.05 14.60
N GLU A 16 -37.84 -10.66 13.43
CA GLU A 16 -36.80 -10.50 12.43
C GLU A 16 -37.09 -9.25 11.58
N HIS A 17 -36.03 -8.59 11.09
CA HIS A 17 -36.03 -7.63 9.96
C HIS A 17 -36.84 -6.32 10.14
N ASN A 18 -36.26 -5.12 10.05
CA ASN A 18 -35.19 -4.65 9.16
C ASN A 18 -34.34 -3.56 9.84
N ASP A 19 -33.08 -3.88 10.15
CA ASP A 19 -32.03 -2.89 9.95
C ASP A 19 -31.68 -2.94 8.46
N ASP A 20 -31.86 -1.83 7.74
CA ASP A 20 -31.38 -1.66 6.36
C ASP A 20 -29.84 -1.60 6.38
N ASP A 21 -29.22 -2.77 6.53
CA ASP A 21 -27.81 -2.97 6.21
C ASP A 21 -27.65 -2.74 4.71
N HIS A 22 -27.40 -1.48 4.34
CA HIS A 22 -26.84 -1.10 3.06
C HIS A 22 -25.44 -1.72 2.92
N TYR A 23 -25.41 -3.01 2.61
CA TYR A 23 -24.27 -3.69 2.03
C TYR A 23 -23.95 -2.99 0.70
N TYR A 24 -23.09 -1.98 0.78
CA TYR A 24 -22.23 -1.64 -0.34
C TYR A 24 -21.51 -2.92 -0.72
N ASP A 25 -21.57 -3.28 -2.00
CA ASP A 25 -20.86 -4.44 -2.51
C ASP A 25 -19.36 -4.13 -2.45
N ASP A 26 -18.74 -4.56 -1.35
CA ASP A 26 -17.32 -4.35 -1.01
C ASP A 26 -16.34 -4.93 -2.07
N THR A 27 -16.86 -5.55 -3.13
CA THR A 27 -16.10 -6.03 -4.31
C THR A 27 -15.94 -4.97 -5.41
N VAL A 28 -16.58 -3.79 -5.27
CA VAL A 28 -16.50 -2.67 -6.24
C VAL A 28 -15.90 -1.42 -5.59
N LEU A 29 -15.00 -0.74 -6.32
CA LEU A 29 -14.40 0.52 -5.86
C LEU A 29 -15.41 1.67 -5.86
N GLN A 30 -15.42 2.44 -4.77
CA GLN A 30 -16.18 3.68 -4.63
C GLN A 30 -15.43 4.86 -5.27
N ASP A 31 -16.14 5.90 -5.74
CA ASP A 31 -15.53 7.06 -6.43
C ASP A 31 -14.37 7.71 -5.65
N ASN A 32 -14.53 7.87 -4.33
CA ASN A 32 -13.48 8.40 -3.44
C ASN A 32 -12.26 7.47 -3.33
N GLN A 33 -12.46 6.16 -3.41
CA GLN A 33 -11.39 5.18 -3.45
C GLN A 33 -10.66 5.23 -4.79
N VAL A 34 -11.37 5.34 -5.92
CA VAL A 34 -10.75 5.52 -7.26
C VAL A 34 -9.92 6.79 -7.30
N ILE A 35 -10.45 7.92 -6.79
CA ILE A 35 -9.72 9.19 -6.69
C ILE A 35 -8.47 9.05 -5.81
N PHE A 36 -8.58 8.36 -4.66
CA PHE A 36 -7.42 8.12 -3.78
C PHE A 36 -6.34 7.26 -4.47
N LEU A 37 -6.76 6.17 -5.14
CA LEU A 37 -5.87 5.24 -5.82
C LEU A 37 -5.17 5.87 -7.04
N ASN A 38 -5.84 6.79 -7.76
CA ASN A 38 -5.21 7.61 -8.79
C ASN A 38 -4.07 8.47 -8.22
N HIS A 39 -4.32 9.26 -7.16
CA HIS A 39 -3.27 10.07 -6.52
C HIS A 39 -2.13 9.20 -5.95
N TYR A 40 -2.44 8.01 -5.44
CA TYR A 40 -1.43 7.05 -5.00
C TYR A 40 -0.51 6.61 -6.15
N ILE A 41 -1.06 6.30 -7.33
CA ILE A 41 -0.26 5.97 -8.52
C ILE A 41 0.55 7.17 -9.03
N GLU A 42 0.00 8.38 -9.01
CA GLU A 42 0.75 9.61 -9.33
C GLU A 42 1.94 9.82 -8.36
N MET A 43 1.74 9.56 -7.06
CA MET A 43 2.83 9.61 -6.07
C MET A 43 3.94 8.59 -6.35
N LEU A 44 3.59 7.35 -6.76
CA LEU A 44 4.58 6.36 -7.14
C LEU A 44 5.43 6.84 -8.33
N GLN A 45 4.79 7.40 -9.36
CA GLN A 45 5.47 7.92 -10.56
C GLN A 45 6.41 9.09 -10.25
N ILE A 46 5.98 10.04 -9.42
CA ILE A 46 6.84 11.16 -8.98
C ILE A 46 8.05 10.65 -8.18
N CYS A 47 7.88 9.59 -7.38
CA CYS A 47 8.98 8.98 -6.64
C CYS A 47 9.92 8.19 -7.56
N ASP A 48 9.39 7.47 -8.56
CA ASP A 48 10.17 6.80 -9.60
C ASP A 48 11.11 7.80 -10.30
N GLU A 49 10.59 8.95 -10.76
CA GLU A 49 11.38 10.02 -11.41
C GLU A 49 12.50 10.55 -10.50
N GLY A 50 12.20 10.79 -9.21
CA GLY A 50 13.18 11.23 -8.23
C GLY A 50 14.29 10.20 -7.99
N ILE A 51 13.94 8.92 -7.98
CA ILE A 51 14.87 7.80 -7.81
C ILE A 51 15.72 7.56 -9.07
N GLU A 52 15.15 7.70 -10.26
CA GLU A 52 15.92 7.67 -11.51
C GLU A 52 16.93 8.81 -11.57
N TYR A 53 16.52 10.03 -11.19
CA TYR A 53 17.40 11.19 -11.09
C TYR A 53 18.57 10.94 -10.11
N LEU A 54 18.28 10.49 -8.88
CA LEU A 54 19.34 10.15 -7.90
C LEU A 54 20.23 9.01 -8.38
N SER A 55 19.66 7.99 -9.03
CA SER A 55 20.42 6.87 -9.60
C SER A 55 21.41 7.33 -10.65
N ILE A 56 21.05 8.31 -11.49
CA ILE A 56 21.93 8.90 -12.49
C ILE A 56 23.07 9.69 -11.81
N ARG A 57 22.74 10.53 -10.82
CA ARG A 57 23.72 11.31 -10.03
C ARG A 57 24.77 10.42 -9.38
N ILE A 58 24.32 9.43 -8.59
CA ILE A 58 25.21 8.52 -7.85
C ILE A 58 26.09 7.71 -8.82
N LYS A 59 25.53 7.20 -9.94
CA LYS A 59 26.26 6.33 -10.87
C LYS A 59 27.20 7.07 -11.84
N LYS A 60 26.88 8.30 -12.25
CA LYS A 60 27.67 9.05 -13.24
C LYS A 60 28.55 10.16 -12.65
N GLU A 61 28.10 10.81 -11.58
CA GLU A 61 28.76 11.98 -10.99
C GLU A 61 29.52 11.60 -9.70
N SER A 62 29.38 10.36 -9.21
CA SER A 62 29.88 9.88 -7.90
C SER A 62 29.47 10.81 -6.76
N TYR A 63 28.29 11.42 -6.88
CA TYR A 63 27.79 12.47 -6.00
C TYR A 63 26.44 12.07 -5.43
N LEU A 64 26.33 12.13 -4.10
CA LEU A 64 25.07 12.00 -3.37
C LEU A 64 24.60 13.40 -2.96
N ASP A 65 23.52 13.87 -3.57
CA ASP A 65 22.82 15.06 -3.11
C ASP A 65 22.01 14.69 -1.85
N VAL A 66 22.54 15.03 -0.67
CA VAL A 66 21.94 14.67 0.63
C VAL A 66 20.55 15.29 0.81
N THR A 67 20.29 16.46 0.21
CA THR A 67 18.98 17.12 0.29
C THR A 67 17.94 16.37 -0.54
N ILE A 68 18.27 16.06 -1.80
CA ILE A 68 17.35 15.31 -2.68
C ILE A 68 17.17 13.88 -2.16
N PHE A 69 18.21 13.28 -1.59
CA PHE A 69 18.12 12.01 -0.89
C PHE A 69 17.15 12.06 0.31
N SER A 70 17.26 13.07 1.18
CA SER A 70 16.31 13.25 2.29
C SER A 70 14.86 13.38 1.80
N ASN A 71 14.63 14.15 0.74
CA ASN A 71 13.30 14.29 0.15
C ASN A 71 12.75 12.95 -0.37
N CYS A 72 13.61 12.10 -0.96
CA CYS A 72 13.20 10.75 -1.38
C CYS A 72 12.88 9.86 -0.17
N ILE A 73 13.68 9.92 0.91
CA ILE A 73 13.39 9.19 2.16
C ILE A 73 12.04 9.59 2.76
N ASP A 74 11.69 10.87 2.74
CA ASP A 74 10.39 11.32 3.22
C ASP A 74 9.25 10.89 2.28
N ALA A 75 9.47 10.88 0.96
CA ALA A 75 8.53 10.30 0.00
C ALA A 75 8.31 8.79 0.23
N PHE A 76 9.36 8.01 0.52
CA PHE A 76 9.24 6.59 0.87
C PHE A 76 8.36 6.37 2.11
N LYS A 77 8.46 7.22 3.14
CA LYS A 77 7.59 7.16 4.33
C LYS A 77 6.14 7.45 3.96
N SER A 78 5.89 8.50 3.17
CA SER A 78 4.53 8.81 2.68
C SER A 78 3.95 7.70 1.80
N ILE A 79 4.78 7.02 1.01
CA ILE A 79 4.38 5.83 0.25
C ILE A 79 4.03 4.67 1.19
N GLN A 80 4.80 4.44 2.25
CA GLN A 80 4.49 3.40 3.25
C GLN A 80 3.11 3.64 3.91
N GLU A 81 2.78 4.88 4.25
CA GLU A 81 1.46 5.25 4.78
C GLU A 81 0.35 5.08 3.73
N ALA A 82 0.59 5.51 2.49
CA ALA A 82 -0.36 5.37 1.39
C ALA A 82 -0.60 3.89 1.01
N ASN A 83 0.44 3.05 1.04
CA ASN A 83 0.35 1.60 0.85
C ASN A 83 -0.63 0.98 1.85
N PHE A 84 -0.57 1.39 3.13
CA PHE A 84 -1.46 0.89 4.16
C PHE A 84 -2.94 1.22 3.91
N LEU A 85 -3.24 2.30 3.18
CA LEU A 85 -4.60 2.62 2.77
C LEU A 85 -4.97 1.87 1.48
N SER A 86 -4.12 1.95 0.46
CA SER A 86 -4.32 1.33 -0.85
C SER A 86 -4.54 -0.18 -0.77
N TRP A 87 -3.73 -0.91 0.00
CA TRP A 87 -3.89 -2.37 0.10
C TRP A 87 -5.20 -2.77 0.81
N ASN A 88 -5.71 -1.95 1.74
CA ASN A 88 -6.86 -2.26 2.58
C ASN A 88 -8.16 -2.03 1.78
N ILE A 89 -8.14 -1.03 0.89
CA ILE A 89 -9.14 -0.88 -0.18
C ILE A 89 -9.13 -2.13 -1.06
N MET A 90 -7.97 -2.50 -1.62
CA MET A 90 -7.90 -3.63 -2.58
C MET A 90 -8.19 -5.00 -1.96
N LYS A 91 -8.06 -5.18 -0.63
CA LYS A 91 -8.23 -6.45 0.09
C LYS A 91 -9.51 -7.24 -0.22
N LYS A 92 -10.61 -6.54 -0.54
CA LYS A 92 -11.91 -7.16 -0.91
C LYS A 92 -12.22 -7.06 -2.42
N ILE A 93 -11.48 -6.22 -3.16
CA ILE A 93 -11.64 -5.94 -4.59
C ILE A 93 -10.80 -6.92 -5.42
N ASP A 94 -9.48 -6.92 -5.21
CA ASP A 94 -8.53 -7.76 -5.90
C ASP A 94 -7.36 -8.12 -4.97
N ARG A 95 -7.23 -9.42 -4.73
CA ARG A 95 -6.19 -9.99 -3.89
C ARG A 95 -4.80 -9.89 -4.52
N GLU A 96 -4.67 -10.00 -5.84
CA GLU A 96 -3.37 -9.90 -6.52
C GLU A 96 -2.82 -8.47 -6.43
N VAL A 97 -3.69 -7.45 -6.54
CA VAL A 97 -3.31 -6.05 -6.32
C VAL A 97 -2.96 -5.80 -4.85
N HIS A 98 -3.77 -6.29 -3.89
CA HIS A 98 -3.46 -6.24 -2.46
C HIS A 98 -2.09 -6.86 -2.14
N ASP A 99 -1.85 -8.09 -2.60
CA ASP A 99 -0.60 -8.82 -2.33
C ASP A 99 0.60 -8.15 -3.05
N SER A 100 0.39 -7.48 -4.19
CA SER A 100 1.40 -6.67 -4.88
C SER A 100 1.79 -5.42 -4.09
N ILE A 101 0.83 -4.61 -3.63
CA ILE A 101 1.12 -3.43 -2.78
C ILE A 101 1.84 -3.89 -1.50
N ARG A 102 1.37 -5.00 -0.91
CA ARG A 102 1.93 -5.61 0.30
C ARG A 102 3.40 -5.98 0.19
N SER A 103 3.87 -6.43 -0.97
CA SER A 103 5.30 -6.76 -1.17
C SER A 103 6.27 -5.58 -0.98
N PHE A 104 5.79 -4.35 -0.76
CA PHE A 104 6.61 -3.26 -0.21
C PHE A 104 7.25 -3.60 1.15
N GLU A 105 6.57 -4.41 1.98
CA GLU A 105 7.09 -4.86 3.28
C GLU A 105 8.43 -5.60 3.15
N ASP A 106 8.67 -6.27 2.02
CA ASP A 106 9.85 -7.13 1.80
C ASP A 106 11.18 -6.36 1.75
N PHE A 107 11.16 -5.05 1.45
CA PHE A 107 12.37 -4.22 1.39
C PHE A 107 12.48 -3.15 2.50
N LEU A 108 11.57 -3.16 3.48
CA LEU A 108 11.71 -2.35 4.70
C LEU A 108 13.06 -2.54 5.43
N PRO A 109 13.65 -3.76 5.54
CA PRO A 109 14.96 -3.92 6.17
C PRO A 109 16.09 -3.19 5.43
N ILE A 110 15.99 -3.06 4.10
CA ILE A 110 16.97 -2.31 3.28
C ILE A 110 16.80 -0.81 3.54
N PHE A 111 15.56 -0.35 3.75
CA PHE A 111 15.26 1.05 4.10
C PHE A 111 15.79 1.41 5.50
N GLU A 112 15.59 0.55 6.50
CA GLU A 112 16.16 0.71 7.85
C GLU A 112 17.70 0.76 7.84
N GLN A 113 18.33 -0.09 7.02
CA GLN A 113 19.79 -0.09 6.81
C GLN A 113 20.27 1.23 6.17
N VAL A 114 19.52 1.76 5.20
CA VAL A 114 19.78 3.05 4.56
C VAL A 114 19.68 4.22 5.56
N LEU A 115 18.67 4.23 6.42
CA LEU A 115 18.55 5.22 7.50
C LEU A 115 19.71 5.12 8.50
N THR A 116 20.11 3.91 8.88
CA THR A 116 21.27 3.67 9.76
C THR A 116 22.54 4.26 9.17
N TYR A 117 22.83 4.02 7.88
CA TYR A 117 24.02 4.58 7.21
C TYR A 117 23.96 6.10 7.04
N GLN A 118 22.77 6.69 6.95
CA GLN A 118 22.59 8.15 6.98
C GLN A 118 22.93 8.72 8.37
N GLU A 119 22.43 8.12 9.45
CA GLU A 119 22.70 8.54 10.83
C GLU A 119 24.16 8.38 11.23
N GLU A 120 24.81 7.28 10.81
CA GLU A 120 26.24 7.04 11.01
C GLU A 120 27.15 7.92 10.14
N GLY A 121 26.60 8.63 9.15
CA GLY A 121 27.36 9.42 8.17
C GLY A 121 28.19 8.56 7.20
N ASN A 122 27.82 7.29 7.01
CA ASN A 122 28.52 6.34 6.15
C ASN A 122 28.05 6.46 4.69
N TYR A 123 28.32 7.62 4.09
CA TYR A 123 27.81 7.99 2.76
C TYR A 123 28.22 7.02 1.63
N GLN A 124 29.32 6.25 1.79
CA GLN A 124 29.73 5.24 0.82
C GLN A 124 28.80 4.02 0.86
N LEU A 125 28.63 3.38 2.04
CA LEU A 125 27.70 2.26 2.17
C LEU A 125 26.26 2.67 1.88
N LEU A 126 25.89 3.90 2.23
CA LEU A 126 24.60 4.51 1.86
C LEU A 126 24.41 4.53 0.34
N ALA A 127 25.31 5.18 -0.40
CA ALA A 127 25.22 5.28 -1.86
C ALA A 127 25.24 3.91 -2.55
N ASP A 128 26.03 2.96 -2.04
CA ASP A 128 26.11 1.60 -2.55
C ASP A 128 24.80 0.82 -2.31
N THR A 129 24.22 0.89 -1.11
CA THR A 129 22.95 0.25 -0.76
C THR A 129 21.78 0.83 -1.57
N LEU A 130 21.76 2.15 -1.76
CA LEU A 130 20.75 2.81 -2.59
C LEU A 130 20.79 2.34 -4.05
N LYS A 131 21.98 2.39 -4.67
CA LYS A 131 22.14 2.18 -6.12
C LYS A 131 22.06 0.69 -6.53
N GLU A 132 22.37 -0.24 -5.62
CA GLU A 132 22.45 -1.70 -5.85
C GLU A 132 21.25 -2.47 -5.29
N GLN A 133 20.60 -1.97 -4.24
CA GLN A 133 19.52 -2.69 -3.53
C GLN A 133 18.21 -1.91 -3.49
N LEU A 134 18.16 -0.76 -2.81
CA LEU A 134 16.87 -0.07 -2.56
C LEU A 134 16.20 0.42 -3.85
N PHE A 135 16.91 1.20 -4.66
CA PHE A 135 16.32 1.80 -5.86
C PHE A 135 15.91 0.75 -6.92
N PRO A 136 16.72 -0.27 -7.25
CA PRO A 136 16.29 -1.31 -8.20
C PRO A 136 15.06 -2.09 -7.72
N HIS A 137 14.99 -2.46 -6.43
CA HIS A 137 13.83 -3.20 -5.89
C HIS A 137 12.58 -2.33 -5.85
N TYR A 138 12.69 -1.07 -5.41
CA TYR A 138 11.55 -0.15 -5.39
C TYR A 138 10.99 0.09 -6.80
N LEU A 139 11.83 0.36 -7.81
CA LEU A 139 11.35 0.64 -9.17
C LEU A 139 10.66 -0.59 -9.80
N ASP A 140 11.15 -1.80 -9.55
CA ASP A 140 10.50 -3.04 -10.00
C ASP A 140 9.16 -3.28 -9.28
N TRP A 141 9.09 -3.03 -7.97
CA TRP A 141 7.85 -3.07 -7.18
C TRP A 141 6.82 -2.04 -7.65
N SER A 142 7.23 -0.77 -7.74
CA SER A 142 6.39 0.37 -8.16
C SER A 142 5.77 0.09 -9.52
N LYS A 143 6.57 -0.37 -10.49
CA LYS A 143 6.10 -0.79 -11.81
C LYS A 143 5.07 -1.91 -11.74
N LYS A 144 5.27 -2.96 -10.93
CA LYS A 144 4.30 -4.06 -10.79
C LYS A 144 2.97 -3.55 -10.24
N VAL A 145 3.01 -2.68 -9.22
CA VAL A 145 1.80 -2.06 -8.65
C VAL A 145 1.08 -1.19 -9.69
N GLN A 146 1.80 -0.33 -10.41
CA GLN A 146 1.23 0.50 -11.48
C GLN A 146 0.59 -0.33 -12.60
N GLU A 147 1.23 -1.42 -13.04
CA GLU A 147 0.65 -2.36 -14.01
C GLU A 147 -0.61 -3.04 -13.47
N ALA A 148 -0.59 -3.48 -12.20
CA ALA A 148 -1.72 -4.14 -11.54
C ALA A 148 -2.94 -3.21 -11.35
N PHE A 149 -2.72 -1.89 -11.23
CA PHE A 149 -3.79 -0.90 -11.13
C PHE A 149 -4.44 -0.49 -12.47
N LYS A 150 -3.83 -0.80 -13.62
CA LYS A 150 -4.38 -0.42 -14.94
C LYS A 150 -5.84 -0.79 -15.19
N PRO A 151 -6.38 -1.96 -14.75
CA PRO A 151 -7.79 -2.29 -14.94
C PRO A 151 -8.76 -1.40 -14.17
N TYR A 152 -8.28 -0.73 -13.11
CA TYR A 152 -9.11 0.04 -12.16
C TYR A 152 -9.06 1.55 -12.40
N LEU A 153 -7.99 2.04 -13.03
CA LEU A 153 -7.70 3.47 -13.20
C LEU A 153 -7.90 3.98 -14.64
N GLN A 154 -8.50 3.18 -15.52
CA GLN A 154 -8.89 3.60 -16.87
C GLN A 154 -10.37 4.00 -16.96
N HIS A 155 -10.77 5.11 -16.35
CA HIS A 155 -12.01 5.86 -16.68
C HIS A 155 -11.85 7.35 -16.38
#